data_AF-A0A0E3VWH2-F1
#
_entry.id   AF-A0A0E3VWH2-F1
#
_cell.length_a   1.000
_cell.length_b   1.000
_cell.length_c   1.000
_cell.angle_alpha   90.00
_cell.angle_beta   90.00
_cell.angle_gamma   90.00
#
_symmetry.space_group_name_H-M   'P 1'
#
loop_
_entity.id
_entity.type
_entity.pdbx_description
1 polymer ?
#
loop_
_entity_poly.entity_id
_entity_poly.type
_entity_poly.pdbx_seq_one_letter_code
_entity_poly.pdbx_strand_id
1 'polypeptide(L)'
;MQASIVQVSSGSYEMVLTGTADAADITYSSTSGDDILSKLGVTDSSGAFTDVLQAAQSAEFTLDGIAMTRDTNDISDVLTGVTFNLLQATPDGTSLNISIETDTSQIQSALETFVTNYNAFRDEVIAQQAAGTDGTASSSAVLFGDGTMRNIMDALQNSLNSTVRGLTMADLGLSFNENNELELDTSTLSDVLSTNLSGVTKLLSAQTTTSSSQLSVVNTGTSPQSFTLDLTVDSDGNLTSASVGGDSSLFTVSGTTIIGASGSIYAGMAFTYSGSTSQSITVTSTSGLATQLYQLAKNYSSSSGALQTLITNLTTRDDDLQQKVDDINSAASTLQSQLQTQYAKYQAAIESANSTLTYLKALLNSSSN
;
A
#
# COMPACT_ATOMS: atom_id res chain seq x y z
N MET A 1 -9.77 -40.35 -5.80
CA MET A 1 -11.02 -41.15 -5.73
C MET A 1 -11.75 -40.84 -4.43
N GLN A 2 -13.08 -40.82 -4.47
CA GLN A 2 -13.95 -40.74 -3.30
C GLN A 2 -14.94 -41.91 -3.34
N ALA A 3 -15.31 -42.42 -2.17
CA ALA A 3 -16.29 -43.49 -2.04
C ALA A 3 -17.43 -43.03 -1.13
N SER A 4 -18.67 -43.32 -1.50
CA SER A 4 -19.85 -43.03 -0.70
C SER A 4 -20.82 -44.21 -0.72
N ILE A 5 -21.70 -44.27 0.29
CA ILE A 5 -22.76 -45.27 0.37
C ILE A 5 -24.09 -44.53 0.23
N VAL A 6 -24.90 -44.98 -0.73
CA VAL A 6 -26.21 -44.40 -1.04
C VAL A 6 -27.29 -45.43 -0.70
N GLN A 7 -28.28 -45.04 0.08
CA GLN A 7 -29.45 -45.88 0.34
C GLN A 7 -30.43 -45.77 -0.84
N VAL A 8 -30.60 -46.84 -1.60
CA VAL A 8 -31.48 -46.87 -2.78
C VAL A 8 -32.91 -47.30 -2.46
N SER A 9 -33.11 -48.08 -1.40
CA SER A 9 -34.45 -48.41 -0.86
C SER A 9 -34.36 -48.86 0.61
N SER A 10 -35.50 -49.17 1.25
CA SER A 10 -35.51 -49.61 2.66
C SER A 10 -34.67 -50.87 2.85
N GLY A 11 -33.56 -50.75 3.59
CA GLY A 11 -32.61 -51.84 3.82
C GLY A 11 -31.66 -52.15 2.66
N SER A 12 -31.67 -51.38 1.56
CA SER A 12 -30.80 -51.58 0.39
C SER A 12 -29.86 -50.40 0.18
N TYR A 13 -28.57 -50.69 0.02
CA TYR A 13 -27.50 -49.71 -0.12
C TYR A 13 -26.60 -50.05 -1.30
N GLU A 14 -26.11 -49.03 -1.99
CA GLU A 14 -25.13 -49.13 -3.07
C GLU A 14 -23.89 -48.32 -2.73
N MET A 15 -22.72 -48.81 -3.11
CA MET A 15 -21.47 -48.06 -3.00
C MET A 15 -21.20 -47.33 -4.32
N VAL A 16 -20.94 -46.03 -4.25
CA VAL A 16 -20.57 -45.21 -5.41
C VAL A 16 -19.10 -44.81 -5.29
N LEU A 17 -18.35 -45.04 -6.35
CA LEU A 17 -16.96 -44.59 -6.49
C LEU A 17 -16.90 -43.44 -7.50
N THR A 18 -16.27 -42.34 -7.12
CA THR A 18 -16.12 -41.15 -7.97
C THR A 18 -14.64 -40.82 -8.17
N GLY A 19 -14.23 -40.60 -9.42
CA GLY A 19 -12.92 -40.03 -9.75
C GLY A 19 -12.80 -38.62 -9.17
N THR A 20 -11.61 -38.25 -8.69
CA THR A 20 -11.36 -36.88 -8.17
C THR A 20 -10.50 -36.04 -9.09
N ALA A 21 -9.99 -36.66 -10.16
CA ALA A 21 -9.27 -35.99 -11.22
C ALA A 21 -10.18 -35.97 -12.44
N ASP A 22 -10.28 -34.81 -13.07
CA ASP A 22 -10.97 -34.65 -14.33
C ASP A 22 -10.31 -35.52 -15.41
N ALA A 23 -11.10 -35.99 -16.38
CA ALA A 23 -10.66 -36.79 -17.53
C ALA A 23 -9.79 -38.04 -17.21
N ALA A 24 -9.79 -38.52 -15.97
CA ALA A 24 -9.03 -39.67 -15.54
C ALA A 24 -9.93 -40.82 -15.12
N ASP A 25 -9.71 -41.99 -15.72
CA ASP A 25 -10.38 -43.22 -15.30
C ASP A 25 -9.98 -43.61 -13.88
N ILE A 26 -10.91 -44.25 -13.18
CA ILE A 26 -10.60 -44.90 -11.92
C ILE A 26 -9.71 -46.12 -12.21
N THR A 27 -8.48 -46.10 -11.71
CA THR A 27 -7.59 -47.27 -11.77
C THR A 27 -7.62 -48.02 -10.45
N TYR A 28 -7.70 -49.35 -10.52
CA TYR A 28 -7.64 -50.24 -9.38
C TYR A 28 -6.62 -51.36 -9.63
N SER A 29 -5.91 -51.76 -8.56
CA SER A 29 -5.12 -53.00 -8.56
C SER A 29 -5.29 -53.69 -7.20
N SER A 30 -5.48 -55.02 -7.21
CA SER A 30 -5.47 -55.82 -6.00
C SER A 30 -4.03 -56.17 -5.64
N THR A 31 -3.55 -55.69 -4.50
CA THR A 31 -2.16 -55.87 -4.07
C THR A 31 -1.91 -57.26 -3.48
N SER A 32 -2.92 -57.89 -2.87
CA SER A 32 -2.85 -59.26 -2.33
C SER A 32 -4.23 -59.77 -1.86
N GLY A 33 -4.47 -61.07 -2.00
CA GLY A 33 -5.70 -61.74 -1.51
C GLY A 33 -6.82 -61.76 -2.55
N ASP A 34 -8.05 -62.00 -2.08
CA ASP A 34 -9.23 -62.01 -2.95
C ASP A 34 -9.58 -60.59 -3.44
N ASP A 35 -9.98 -60.47 -4.70
CA ASP A 35 -10.48 -59.22 -5.27
C ASP A 35 -11.82 -58.83 -4.63
N ILE A 36 -11.77 -57.87 -3.69
CA ILE A 36 -12.96 -57.39 -2.99
C ILE A 36 -13.89 -56.62 -3.93
N LEU A 37 -13.37 -55.86 -4.90
CA LEU A 37 -14.22 -55.11 -5.84
C LEU A 37 -15.00 -56.05 -6.75
N SER A 38 -14.39 -57.14 -7.19
CA SER A 38 -15.09 -58.19 -7.93
C SER A 38 -16.14 -58.91 -7.08
N LYS A 39 -15.82 -59.20 -5.80
CA LYS A 39 -16.80 -59.80 -4.86
C LYS A 39 -17.97 -58.88 -4.51
N LEU A 40 -17.75 -57.57 -4.48
CA LEU A 40 -18.78 -56.56 -4.30
C LEU A 40 -19.55 -56.27 -5.58
N GLY A 41 -19.18 -56.89 -6.71
CA GLY A 41 -19.83 -56.70 -8.00
C GLY A 41 -19.54 -55.36 -8.66
N VAL A 42 -18.48 -54.65 -8.22
CA VAL A 42 -18.06 -53.36 -8.79
C VAL A 42 -17.25 -53.58 -10.08
N THR A 43 -16.51 -54.68 -10.14
CA THR A 43 -15.74 -55.09 -11.31
C THR A 43 -16.07 -56.52 -11.74
N ASP A 44 -15.96 -56.80 -13.02
CA ASP A 44 -16.13 -58.14 -13.57
C ASP A 44 -14.86 -59.01 -13.41
N SER A 45 -14.93 -60.25 -13.90
CA SER A 45 -13.80 -61.20 -13.87
C SER A 45 -12.58 -60.78 -14.70
N SER A 46 -12.72 -59.77 -15.58
CA SER A 46 -11.63 -59.17 -16.35
C SER A 46 -11.04 -57.93 -15.67
N GLY A 47 -11.64 -57.48 -14.56
CA GLY A 47 -11.24 -56.28 -13.83
C GLY A 47 -11.87 -54.99 -14.36
N ALA A 48 -12.80 -55.07 -15.31
CA ALA A 48 -13.52 -53.91 -15.84
C ALA A 48 -14.70 -53.54 -14.94
N PHE A 49 -15.02 -52.25 -14.83
CA PHE A 49 -16.19 -51.79 -14.08
C PHE A 49 -17.49 -52.20 -14.78
N THR A 50 -18.45 -52.76 -14.03
CA THR A 50 -19.71 -53.28 -14.58
C THR A 50 -20.77 -52.20 -14.78
N ASP A 51 -20.85 -51.24 -13.84
CA ASP A 51 -21.93 -50.24 -13.76
C ASP A 51 -21.39 -48.80 -13.78
N VAL A 52 -20.83 -48.39 -14.93
CA VAL A 52 -20.27 -47.04 -15.11
C VAL A 52 -21.40 -46.01 -15.27
N LEU A 53 -21.61 -45.17 -14.26
CA LEU A 53 -22.62 -44.10 -14.27
C LEU A 53 -22.22 -42.90 -15.14
N GLN A 54 -20.94 -42.58 -15.18
CA GLN A 54 -20.36 -41.49 -15.97
C GLN A 54 -18.93 -41.86 -16.36
N ALA A 55 -18.63 -41.85 -17.65
CA ALA A 55 -17.27 -42.04 -18.14
C ALA A 55 -16.45 -40.75 -17.93
N ALA A 56 -15.17 -40.89 -17.60
CA ALA A 56 -14.26 -39.75 -17.62
C ALA A 56 -14.13 -39.25 -19.06
N GLN A 57 -14.18 -37.93 -19.25
CA GLN A 57 -14.03 -37.32 -20.56
C GLN A 57 -13.14 -36.09 -20.44
N SER A 58 -12.20 -35.95 -21.37
CA SER A 58 -11.44 -34.72 -21.54
C SER A 58 -12.36 -33.59 -22.03
N ALA A 59 -12.06 -32.36 -21.64
CA ALA A 59 -12.68 -31.18 -22.23
C ALA A 59 -12.26 -31.06 -23.70
N GLU A 60 -13.24 -30.99 -24.59
CA GLU A 60 -13.06 -30.80 -26.03
C GLU A 60 -13.68 -29.47 -26.45
N PHE A 61 -12.90 -28.61 -27.08
CA PHE A 61 -13.37 -27.30 -27.54
C PHE A 61 -12.59 -26.85 -28.77
N THR A 62 -13.11 -25.81 -29.44
CA THR A 62 -12.41 -25.17 -30.56
C THR A 62 -12.16 -23.70 -30.24
N LEU A 63 -10.98 -23.20 -30.61
CA LEU A 63 -10.66 -21.78 -30.61
C LEU A 63 -10.20 -21.41 -32.01
N ASP A 64 -10.86 -20.43 -32.63
CA ASP A 64 -10.59 -20.00 -34.01
C ASP A 64 -10.53 -21.15 -35.03
N GLY A 65 -11.35 -22.18 -34.82
CA GLY A 65 -11.43 -23.37 -35.67
C GLY A 65 -10.38 -24.46 -35.39
N ILE A 66 -9.48 -24.26 -34.43
CA ILE A 66 -8.49 -25.24 -34.00
C ILE A 66 -9.08 -26.08 -32.86
N ALA A 67 -9.20 -27.39 -33.07
CA ALA A 67 -9.67 -28.32 -32.06
C ALA A 67 -8.60 -28.56 -30.99
N MET A 68 -9.03 -28.55 -29.73
CA MET A 68 -8.18 -28.73 -28.55
C MET A 68 -8.85 -29.66 -27.55
N THR A 69 -8.00 -30.41 -26.84
CA THR A 69 -8.40 -31.34 -25.80
C THR A 69 -7.60 -31.07 -24.53
N ARG A 70 -8.25 -31.05 -23.37
CA ARG A 70 -7.63 -30.84 -22.06
C ARG A 70 -8.24 -31.74 -21.01
N ASP A 71 -7.44 -32.09 -20.01
CA ASP A 71 -7.89 -33.00 -18.97
C ASP A 71 -8.73 -32.32 -17.89
N THR A 72 -8.86 -30.99 -17.91
CA THR A 72 -9.67 -30.20 -16.95
C THR A 72 -10.55 -29.20 -17.69
N ASN A 73 -11.55 -28.64 -17.00
CA ASN A 73 -12.37 -27.53 -17.48
C ASN A 73 -11.76 -26.14 -17.19
N ASP A 74 -10.67 -26.06 -16.44
CA ASP A 74 -9.96 -24.82 -16.12
C ASP A 74 -8.70 -24.66 -16.98
N ILE A 75 -8.86 -24.07 -18.16
CA ILE A 75 -7.83 -24.01 -19.20
C ILE A 75 -7.01 -22.72 -19.10
N SER A 76 -5.74 -22.81 -18.72
CA SER A 76 -4.85 -21.65 -18.53
C SER A 76 -3.64 -21.61 -19.45
N ASP A 77 -3.51 -22.59 -20.36
CA ASP A 77 -2.32 -22.81 -21.18
C ASP A 77 -2.50 -22.47 -22.67
N VAL A 78 -3.71 -22.06 -23.08
CA VAL A 78 -4.03 -21.78 -24.48
C VAL A 78 -3.62 -20.35 -24.88
N LEU A 79 -3.97 -19.37 -24.05
CA LEU A 79 -3.63 -17.97 -24.25
C LEU A 79 -2.92 -17.46 -23.00
N THR A 80 -1.72 -16.89 -23.18
CA THR A 80 -0.94 -16.37 -22.05
C THR A 80 -1.73 -15.27 -21.32
N GLY A 81 -1.92 -15.44 -20.01
CA GLY A 81 -2.64 -14.49 -19.17
C GLY A 81 -4.16 -14.63 -19.20
N VAL A 82 -4.71 -15.63 -19.88
CA VAL A 82 -6.14 -15.92 -19.93
C VAL A 82 -6.40 -17.32 -19.40
N THR A 83 -7.40 -17.43 -18.51
CA THR A 83 -7.94 -18.71 -18.06
C THR A 83 -9.38 -18.84 -18.55
N PHE A 84 -9.69 -19.93 -19.25
CA PHE A 84 -11.05 -20.29 -19.63
C PHE A 84 -11.61 -21.29 -18.64
N ASN A 85 -12.78 -21.01 -18.07
CA ASN A 85 -13.53 -21.96 -17.26
C ASN A 85 -14.69 -22.51 -18.10
N LEU A 86 -14.62 -23.76 -18.49
CA LEU A 86 -15.63 -24.41 -19.32
C LEU A 86 -16.77 -24.92 -18.43
N LEU A 87 -17.89 -24.20 -18.43
CA LEU A 87 -19.02 -24.51 -17.56
C LEU A 87 -20.07 -25.42 -18.23
N GLN A 88 -20.21 -25.30 -19.55
CA GLN A 88 -21.23 -25.97 -20.34
C GLN A 88 -20.80 -26.03 -21.81
N ALA A 89 -21.24 -27.07 -22.52
CA ALA A 89 -21.13 -27.16 -23.97
C ALA A 89 -21.94 -26.03 -24.67
N THR A 90 -21.29 -25.35 -25.61
CA THR A 90 -21.96 -24.33 -26.44
C THR A 90 -23.01 -24.99 -27.34
N PRO A 91 -24.24 -24.46 -27.45
CA PRO A 91 -25.28 -25.05 -28.28
C PRO A 91 -24.87 -25.18 -29.76
N ASP A 92 -25.35 -26.24 -30.41
CA ASP A 92 -25.05 -26.52 -31.82
C ASP A 92 -25.34 -25.33 -32.73
N GLY A 93 -24.39 -25.02 -33.62
CA GLY A 93 -24.51 -23.92 -34.59
C GLY A 93 -24.32 -22.53 -34.01
N THR A 94 -23.97 -22.41 -32.72
CA THR A 94 -23.60 -21.13 -32.09
C THR A 94 -22.10 -21.05 -31.83
N SER A 95 -21.59 -19.82 -31.71
CA SER A 95 -20.19 -19.57 -31.39
C SER A 95 -20.14 -18.45 -30.36
N LEU A 96 -19.27 -18.60 -29.37
CA LEU A 96 -19.00 -17.56 -28.39
C LEU A 96 -17.88 -16.66 -28.91
N ASN A 97 -18.11 -15.36 -28.95
CA ASN A 97 -17.07 -14.39 -29.26
C ASN A 97 -16.52 -13.81 -27.95
N ILE A 98 -15.21 -13.79 -27.82
CA ILE A 98 -14.51 -13.30 -26.65
C ILE A 98 -13.66 -12.10 -27.11
N SER A 99 -14.00 -10.91 -26.60
CA SER A 99 -13.19 -9.70 -26.79
C SER A 99 -12.33 -9.49 -25.55
N ILE A 100 -11.02 -9.36 -25.73
CA ILE A 100 -10.09 -9.00 -24.67
C ILE A 100 -9.75 -7.53 -24.87
N GLU A 101 -10.22 -6.69 -23.95
CA GLU A 101 -10.03 -5.24 -24.00
C GLU A 101 -9.23 -4.78 -22.78
N THR A 102 -8.66 -3.58 -22.90
CA THR A 102 -7.93 -3.00 -21.77
C THR A 102 -8.93 -2.49 -20.73
N ASP A 103 -8.83 -2.99 -19.50
CA ASP A 103 -9.64 -2.50 -18.39
C ASP A 103 -9.05 -1.20 -17.84
N THR A 104 -9.75 -0.09 -18.08
CA THR A 104 -9.37 1.25 -17.60
C THR A 104 -10.17 1.69 -16.37
N SER A 105 -11.08 0.85 -15.87
CA SER A 105 -11.97 1.18 -14.74
C SER A 105 -11.18 1.50 -13.47
N GLN A 106 -10.14 0.71 -13.19
CA GLN A 106 -9.29 0.91 -12.02
C GLN A 106 -8.53 2.24 -12.07
N ILE A 107 -8.14 2.70 -13.25
CA ILE A 107 -7.47 4.00 -13.41
C ILE A 107 -8.46 5.13 -13.13
N GLN A 108 -9.68 5.03 -13.67
CA GLN A 108 -10.74 5.99 -13.41
C GLN A 108 -11.06 6.09 -11.92
N SER A 109 -11.33 4.95 -11.26
CA SER A 109 -11.64 4.94 -9.83
C SER A 109 -10.49 5.47 -8.96
N ALA A 110 -9.23 5.20 -9.34
CA ALA A 110 -8.07 5.73 -8.63
C ALA A 110 -7.99 7.27 -8.73
N LEU A 111 -8.27 7.85 -9.91
CA LEU A 111 -8.28 9.30 -10.10
C LEU A 111 -9.46 9.97 -9.38
N GLU A 112 -10.65 9.39 -9.44
CA GLU A 112 -11.82 9.87 -8.68
C GLU A 112 -11.55 9.87 -7.16
N THR A 113 -10.94 8.80 -6.67
CA THR A 113 -10.53 8.69 -5.25
C THR A 113 -9.48 9.73 -4.90
N PHE A 114 -8.50 9.95 -5.78
CA PHE A 114 -7.49 10.99 -5.58
C PHE A 114 -8.11 12.38 -5.49
N VAL A 115 -9.02 12.74 -6.40
CA VAL A 115 -9.75 14.00 -6.40
C VAL A 115 -10.54 14.18 -5.10
N THR A 116 -11.26 13.15 -4.68
CA THR A 116 -12.02 13.15 -3.42
C THR A 116 -11.11 13.40 -2.22
N ASN A 117 -9.99 12.69 -2.13
CA ASN A 117 -9.06 12.83 -1.01
C ASN A 117 -8.34 14.18 -1.00
N TYR A 118 -8.00 14.72 -2.18
CA TYR A 118 -7.41 16.05 -2.31
C TYR A 118 -8.38 17.13 -1.83
N ASN A 119 -9.64 17.09 -2.26
CA ASN A 119 -10.66 18.06 -1.86
C ASN A 119 -10.98 17.94 -0.37
N ALA A 120 -11.08 16.73 0.17
CA ALA A 120 -11.26 16.52 1.61
C ALA A 120 -10.09 17.11 2.44
N PHE A 121 -8.84 16.91 1.99
CA PHE A 121 -7.69 17.52 2.64
C PHE A 121 -7.73 19.05 2.56
N ARG A 122 -8.05 19.60 1.40
CA ARG A 122 -8.21 21.05 1.21
C ARG A 122 -9.25 21.63 2.16
N ASP A 123 -10.40 20.99 2.28
CA ASP A 123 -11.49 21.44 3.14
C ASP A 123 -11.06 21.45 4.61
N GLU A 124 -10.29 20.43 5.03
CA GLU A 124 -9.69 20.41 6.37
C GLU A 124 -8.71 21.58 6.57
N VAL A 125 -7.84 21.87 5.58
CA VAL A 125 -6.92 23.02 5.65
C VAL A 125 -7.69 24.33 5.80
N ILE A 126 -8.81 24.50 5.08
CA ILE A 126 -9.66 25.69 5.17
C ILE A 126 -10.37 25.76 6.53
N ALA A 127 -10.91 24.65 7.00
CA ALA A 127 -11.59 24.56 8.29
C ALA A 127 -10.65 24.95 9.45
N GLN A 128 -9.39 24.53 9.39
CA GLN A 128 -8.37 24.89 10.37
C GLN A 128 -7.92 26.36 10.32
N GLN A 129 -8.33 27.11 9.29
CA GLN A 129 -8.03 28.54 9.13
C GLN A 129 -9.27 29.42 9.23
N ALA A 130 -10.42 28.85 9.63
CA ALA A 130 -11.68 29.58 9.73
C ALA A 130 -11.67 30.60 10.88
N ALA A 131 -12.14 31.82 10.58
CA ALA A 131 -12.37 32.85 11.58
C ALA A 131 -13.83 32.84 12.08
N GLY A 132 -14.03 33.10 13.37
CA GLY A 132 -15.32 33.33 14.00
C GLY A 132 -15.91 34.70 13.67
N THR A 133 -17.15 34.93 14.11
CA THR A 133 -17.90 36.17 13.82
C THR A 133 -17.33 37.42 14.49
N ASP A 134 -16.47 37.25 15.50
CA ASP A 134 -15.75 38.32 16.19
C ASP A 134 -14.36 38.61 15.57
N GLY A 135 -14.03 37.95 14.45
CA GLY A 135 -12.74 38.09 13.76
C GLY A 135 -11.59 37.33 14.44
N THR A 136 -11.88 36.53 15.47
CA THR A 136 -10.89 35.63 16.11
C THR A 136 -10.94 34.23 15.49
N ALA A 137 -10.06 33.32 15.91
CA ALA A 137 -10.08 31.94 15.42
C ALA A 137 -11.41 31.25 15.78
N SER A 138 -11.98 30.47 14.85
CA SER A 138 -13.10 29.59 15.18
C SER A 138 -12.69 28.58 16.26
N SER A 139 -13.62 28.19 17.13
CA SER A 139 -13.36 27.17 18.15
C SER A 139 -13.00 25.79 17.58
N SER A 140 -13.37 25.53 16.32
CA SER A 140 -12.99 24.33 15.57
C SER A 140 -11.62 24.44 14.87
N ALA A 141 -11.07 25.65 14.76
CA ALA A 141 -9.83 25.96 14.06
C ALA A 141 -8.64 25.92 15.04
N VAL A 142 -8.29 24.72 15.50
CA VAL A 142 -7.22 24.52 16.50
C VAL A 142 -5.86 24.96 15.96
N LEU A 143 -5.64 24.80 14.65
CA LEU A 143 -4.40 25.18 13.98
C LEU A 143 -4.46 26.57 13.33
N PHE A 144 -5.37 27.44 13.77
CA PHE A 144 -5.52 28.77 13.20
C PHE A 144 -4.21 29.57 13.26
N GLY A 145 -3.78 30.06 12.09
CA GLY A 145 -2.52 30.81 11.95
C GLY A 145 -1.28 29.95 11.79
N ASP A 146 -1.38 28.61 11.90
CA ASP A 146 -0.30 27.70 11.53
C ASP A 146 -0.21 27.58 10.00
N GLY A 147 0.99 27.72 9.46
CA GLY A 147 1.25 27.71 8.01
C GLY A 147 1.49 26.31 7.44
N THR A 148 1.63 25.28 8.27
CA THR A 148 2.16 23.96 7.86
C THR A 148 1.22 23.27 6.90
N MET A 149 -0.08 23.19 7.22
CA MET A 149 -1.07 22.58 6.33
C MET A 149 -1.20 23.35 5.01
N ARG A 150 -1.08 24.68 5.06
CA ARG A 150 -1.07 25.54 3.86
C ARG A 150 0.15 25.27 2.98
N ASN A 151 1.34 25.18 3.58
CA ASN A 151 2.57 24.86 2.85
C ASN A 151 2.50 23.49 2.16
N ILE A 152 1.88 22.49 2.81
CA ILE A 152 1.65 21.16 2.21
C ILE A 152 0.70 21.29 1.02
N MET A 153 -0.40 22.04 1.20
CA MET A 153 -1.39 22.27 0.16
C MET A 153 -0.79 23.01 -1.06
N ASP A 154 0.06 24.00 -0.82
CA ASP A 154 0.79 24.73 -1.87
C ASP A 154 1.78 23.81 -2.59
N ALA A 155 2.49 22.96 -1.86
CA ALA A 155 3.41 21.99 -2.46
C ALA A 155 2.68 20.95 -3.33
N LEU A 156 1.50 20.47 -2.89
CA LEU A 156 0.66 19.57 -3.68
C LEU A 156 0.17 20.24 -4.97
N GLN A 157 -0.35 21.47 -4.87
CA GLN A 157 -0.78 22.26 -6.03
C GLN A 157 0.36 22.50 -7.02
N ASN A 158 1.55 22.86 -6.52
CA ASN A 158 2.73 23.04 -7.37
C ASN A 158 3.15 21.75 -8.09
N SER A 159 3.05 20.60 -7.40
CA SER A 159 3.30 19.31 -8.03
C SER A 159 2.25 18.99 -9.10
N LEU A 160 0.96 19.24 -8.84
CA LEU A 160 -0.14 19.02 -9.79
C LEU A 160 -0.07 19.92 -11.03
N ASN A 161 0.44 21.14 -10.88
CA ASN A 161 0.67 22.08 -11.97
C ASN A 161 1.99 21.81 -12.73
N SER A 162 2.76 20.80 -12.33
CA SER A 162 4.01 20.47 -13.01
C SER A 162 3.77 19.83 -14.38
N THR A 163 4.73 20.03 -15.28
CA THR A 163 4.74 19.36 -16.58
C THR A 163 5.66 18.13 -16.51
N VAL A 164 5.12 16.96 -16.84
CA VAL A 164 5.88 15.72 -16.92
C VAL A 164 5.95 15.31 -18.39
N ARG A 165 7.14 15.40 -18.98
CA ARG A 165 7.41 14.97 -20.36
C ARG A 165 6.51 15.65 -21.41
N GLY A 166 6.20 16.92 -21.18
CA GLY A 166 5.32 17.72 -22.04
C GLY A 166 3.83 17.49 -21.83
N LEU A 167 3.45 16.65 -20.86
CA LEU A 167 2.08 16.39 -20.45
C LEU A 167 1.79 17.04 -19.09
N THR A 168 0.53 17.36 -18.86
CA THR A 168 0.00 18.05 -17.70
C THR A 168 -1.26 17.33 -17.20
N MET A 169 -1.73 17.69 -16.00
CA MET A 169 -2.99 17.16 -15.47
C MET A 169 -4.21 17.49 -16.34
N ALA A 170 -4.19 18.61 -17.06
CA ALA A 170 -5.25 18.98 -17.99
C ALA A 170 -5.40 17.95 -19.12
N ASP A 171 -4.29 17.30 -19.54
CA ASP A 171 -4.32 16.24 -20.55
C ASP A 171 -5.03 14.96 -20.05
N LEU A 172 -5.26 14.83 -18.73
CA LEU A 172 -6.05 13.77 -18.11
C LEU A 172 -7.49 14.19 -17.80
N GLY A 173 -7.87 15.42 -18.13
CA GLY A 173 -9.16 15.99 -17.72
C GLY A 173 -9.18 16.49 -16.27
N LEU A 174 -8.02 16.74 -15.64
CA LEU A 174 -7.94 17.29 -14.29
C LEU A 174 -7.69 18.80 -14.31
N SER A 175 -8.48 19.55 -13.55
CA SER A 175 -8.39 21.01 -13.46
C SER A 175 -8.75 21.54 -12.08
N PHE A 176 -8.36 22.78 -11.78
CA PHE A 176 -8.82 23.50 -10.60
C PHE A 176 -9.99 24.40 -10.93
N ASN A 177 -11.02 24.39 -10.08
CA ASN A 177 -12.14 25.33 -10.19
C ASN A 177 -11.84 26.68 -9.52
N GLU A 178 -12.81 27.60 -9.51
CA GLU A 178 -12.67 28.94 -8.93
C GLU A 178 -12.35 28.93 -7.42
N ASN A 179 -12.69 27.84 -6.72
CA ASN A 179 -12.38 27.64 -5.31
C ASN A 179 -11.00 26.97 -5.11
N ASN A 180 -10.27 26.62 -6.16
CA ASN A 180 -9.07 25.76 -6.13
C ASN A 180 -9.36 24.32 -5.67
N GLU A 181 -10.59 23.83 -5.85
CA GLU A 181 -10.90 22.40 -5.72
C GLU A 181 -10.49 21.69 -7.01
N LEU A 182 -10.03 20.45 -6.88
CA LEU A 182 -9.69 19.61 -8.01
C LEU A 182 -10.97 19.02 -8.60
N GLU A 183 -11.12 19.10 -9.91
CA GLU A 183 -12.23 18.54 -10.66
C GLU A 183 -11.70 17.59 -11.74
N LEU A 184 -12.45 16.52 -11.99
CA LEU A 184 -12.16 15.53 -13.03
C LEU A 184 -13.28 15.52 -14.06
N ASP A 185 -12.93 15.85 -15.29
CA ASP A 185 -13.76 15.61 -16.46
C ASP A 185 -13.63 14.14 -16.89
N THR A 186 -14.63 13.35 -16.50
CA THR A 186 -14.69 11.91 -16.80
C THR A 186 -14.82 11.62 -18.30
N SER A 187 -15.33 12.57 -19.10
CA SER A 187 -15.42 12.41 -20.55
C SER A 187 -14.04 12.54 -21.20
N THR A 188 -13.30 13.61 -20.88
CA THR A 188 -11.92 13.80 -21.32
C THR A 188 -11.02 12.64 -20.88
N LEU A 189 -11.18 12.17 -19.63
CA LEU A 189 -10.45 11.01 -19.12
C LEU A 189 -10.75 9.73 -19.93
N SER A 190 -12.03 9.45 -20.20
CA SER A 190 -12.43 8.27 -20.97
C SER A 190 -11.87 8.30 -22.40
N ASP A 191 -11.88 9.47 -23.04
CA ASP A 191 -11.32 9.67 -24.37
C ASP A 191 -9.80 9.46 -24.38
N VAL A 192 -9.07 9.98 -23.39
CA VAL A 192 -7.61 9.83 -23.36
C VAL A 192 -7.19 8.40 -23.00
N LEU A 193 -7.96 7.70 -22.16
CA LEU A 193 -7.70 6.30 -21.81
C LEU A 193 -7.92 5.36 -23.00
N SER A 194 -8.90 5.64 -23.85
CA SER A 194 -9.15 4.85 -25.07
C SER A 194 -8.18 5.16 -26.21
N THR A 195 -7.74 6.42 -26.35
CA THR A 195 -6.90 6.85 -27.48
C THR A 195 -5.40 6.89 -27.18
N ASN A 196 -5.01 7.12 -25.93
CA ASN A 196 -3.61 7.32 -25.54
C ASN A 196 -3.31 6.88 -24.09
N LEU A 197 -3.66 5.64 -23.75
CA LEU A 197 -3.30 5.05 -22.45
C LEU A 197 -1.79 5.14 -22.16
N SER A 198 -0.94 5.00 -23.18
CA SER A 198 0.52 5.09 -23.02
C SER A 198 0.97 6.48 -22.52
N GLY A 199 0.27 7.55 -22.91
CA GLY A 199 0.50 8.91 -22.45
C GLY A 199 0.11 9.08 -21.00
N VAL A 200 -1.05 8.53 -20.61
CA VAL A 200 -1.51 8.51 -19.22
C VAL A 200 -0.51 7.82 -18.32
N THR A 201 -0.05 6.62 -18.69
CA THR A 201 0.97 5.89 -17.95
C THR A 201 2.26 6.71 -17.85
N LYS A 202 2.73 7.33 -18.94
CA LYS A 202 3.94 8.18 -18.92
C LYS A 202 3.83 9.40 -18.01
N LEU A 203 2.64 9.97 -17.86
CA LEU A 203 2.39 11.12 -17.00
C LEU A 203 2.30 10.71 -15.53
N LEU A 204 1.56 9.64 -15.23
CA LEU A 204 1.29 9.23 -13.85
C LEU A 204 2.42 8.39 -13.24
N SER A 205 2.93 7.39 -13.97
CA SER A 205 3.90 6.43 -13.43
C SER A 205 5.35 6.88 -13.58
N ALA A 206 6.22 6.38 -12.70
CA ALA A 206 7.65 6.48 -12.91
C ALA A 206 8.05 5.68 -14.15
N GLN A 207 8.75 6.32 -15.08
CA GLN A 207 9.22 5.69 -16.31
C GLN A 207 10.73 5.64 -16.30
N THR A 208 11.27 4.45 -16.58
CA THR A 208 12.71 4.29 -16.80
C THR A 208 12.94 3.98 -18.27
N THR A 209 13.71 4.85 -18.93
CA THR A 209 14.10 4.71 -20.33
C THR A 209 15.59 4.43 -20.42
N THR A 210 15.96 3.56 -21.35
CA THR A 210 17.35 3.21 -21.64
C THR A 210 17.74 3.83 -23.00
N SER A 211 19.01 4.21 -23.17
CA SER A 211 19.50 4.72 -24.45
C SER A 211 19.72 3.63 -25.51
N SER A 212 19.44 2.36 -25.17
CA SER A 212 19.57 1.22 -26.06
C SER A 212 18.47 0.20 -25.79
N SER A 213 17.82 -0.27 -26.86
CA SER A 213 16.80 -1.32 -26.80
C SER A 213 17.32 -2.68 -26.34
N GLN A 214 18.64 -2.87 -26.28
CA GLN A 214 19.29 -4.10 -25.81
C GLN A 214 19.28 -4.21 -24.27
N LEU A 215 18.92 -3.14 -23.55
CA LEU A 215 18.75 -3.17 -22.09
C LEU A 215 17.28 -2.98 -21.74
N SER A 216 16.68 -4.01 -21.17
CA SER A 216 15.31 -4.00 -20.67
C SER A 216 15.29 -3.81 -19.16
N VAL A 217 14.34 -3.01 -18.68
CA VAL A 217 14.15 -2.72 -17.25
C VAL A 217 13.19 -3.75 -16.67
N VAL A 218 13.65 -4.52 -15.69
CA VAL A 218 12.83 -5.52 -14.99
C VAL A 218 12.26 -4.94 -13.70
N ASN A 219 13.07 -4.19 -12.95
CA ASN A 219 12.62 -3.53 -11.73
C ASN A 219 13.33 -2.18 -11.58
N THR A 220 12.59 -1.15 -11.17
CA THR A 220 13.09 0.22 -11.08
C THR A 220 13.52 0.62 -9.68
N GLY A 221 13.13 -0.11 -8.61
CA GLY A 221 13.57 0.16 -7.24
C GLY A 221 13.53 1.65 -6.85
N THR A 222 14.52 2.11 -6.08
CA THR A 222 14.78 3.54 -5.83
C THR A 222 15.80 4.09 -6.83
N SER A 223 15.50 3.98 -8.13
CA SER A 223 16.41 4.42 -9.19
C SER A 223 16.88 5.87 -9.01
N PRO A 224 18.20 6.16 -9.09
CA PRO A 224 18.64 7.54 -9.28
C PRO A 224 18.09 8.10 -10.60
N GLN A 225 17.88 9.41 -10.66
CA GLN A 225 17.19 10.04 -11.81
C GLN A 225 17.88 9.77 -13.16
N SER A 226 19.21 9.67 -13.20
CA SER A 226 19.94 9.25 -14.40
C SER A 226 21.32 8.70 -14.04
N PHE A 227 21.77 7.67 -14.76
CA PHE A 227 23.12 7.12 -14.66
C PHE A 227 23.51 6.40 -15.95
N THR A 228 24.81 6.19 -16.16
CA THR A 228 25.33 5.41 -17.29
C THR A 228 25.82 4.07 -16.80
N LEU A 229 25.22 3.01 -17.32
CA LEU A 229 25.57 1.63 -17.05
C LEU A 229 26.56 1.14 -18.12
N ASP A 230 27.79 0.92 -17.71
CA ASP A 230 28.86 0.41 -18.56
C ASP A 230 28.86 -1.12 -18.52
N LEU A 231 28.50 -1.73 -19.64
CA LEU A 231 28.42 -3.18 -19.81
C LEU A 231 29.64 -3.71 -20.54
N THR A 232 30.22 -4.79 -20.01
CA THR A 232 31.33 -5.52 -20.65
C THR A 232 30.89 -6.94 -20.95
N VAL A 233 31.22 -7.41 -22.14
CA VAL A 233 31.01 -8.79 -22.58
C VAL A 233 32.35 -9.48 -22.87
N ASP A 234 32.36 -10.81 -22.83
CA ASP A 234 33.50 -11.63 -23.26
C ASP A 234 33.58 -11.79 -24.79
N SER A 235 34.56 -12.56 -25.28
CA SER A 235 34.75 -12.84 -26.71
C SER A 235 33.61 -13.63 -27.35
N ASP A 236 32.80 -14.32 -26.55
CA ASP A 236 31.65 -15.11 -26.99
C ASP A 236 30.33 -14.30 -26.90
N GLY A 237 30.42 -13.04 -26.45
CA GLY A 237 29.30 -12.11 -26.33
C GLY A 237 28.50 -12.24 -25.03
N ASN A 238 28.99 -13.00 -24.04
CA ASN A 238 28.31 -13.14 -22.75
C ASN A 238 28.62 -11.94 -21.85
N LEU A 239 27.61 -11.42 -21.16
CA LEU A 239 27.77 -10.33 -20.21
C LEU A 239 28.64 -10.78 -19.02
N THR A 240 29.76 -10.08 -18.80
CA THR A 240 30.70 -10.39 -17.71
C THR A 240 30.62 -9.38 -16.57
N SER A 241 30.31 -8.12 -16.85
CA SER A 241 30.23 -7.08 -15.82
C SER A 241 29.29 -5.94 -16.21
N ALA A 242 28.71 -5.32 -15.19
CA ALA A 242 28.00 -4.06 -15.27
C ALA A 242 28.58 -3.12 -14.20
N SER A 243 28.85 -1.87 -14.56
CA SER A 243 29.42 -0.88 -13.65
C SER A 243 28.85 0.51 -13.89
N VAL A 244 28.95 1.38 -12.89
CA VAL A 244 28.64 2.80 -13.04
C VAL A 244 29.84 3.60 -12.57
N GLY A 245 30.38 4.47 -13.44
CA GLY A 245 31.60 5.22 -13.12
C GLY A 245 32.82 4.32 -12.87
N GLY A 246 32.84 3.12 -13.47
CA GLY A 246 33.89 2.13 -13.30
C GLY A 246 33.79 1.27 -12.03
N ASP A 247 32.81 1.50 -11.15
CA ASP A 247 32.57 0.66 -9.97
C ASP A 247 31.62 -0.49 -10.31
N SER A 248 32.17 -1.70 -10.44
CA SER A 248 31.40 -2.92 -10.71
C SER A 248 30.81 -3.55 -9.44
N SER A 249 31.18 -3.10 -8.24
CA SER A 249 30.63 -3.64 -6.98
C SER A 249 29.17 -3.23 -6.74
N LEU A 250 28.70 -2.23 -7.48
CA LEU A 250 27.35 -1.69 -7.44
C LEU A 250 26.31 -2.65 -8.05
N PHE A 251 26.74 -3.65 -8.83
CA PHE A 251 25.86 -4.58 -9.52
C PHE A 251 26.39 -6.01 -9.46
N THR A 252 25.47 -6.97 -9.40
CA THR A 252 25.74 -8.39 -9.57
C THR A 252 25.19 -8.83 -10.92
N VAL A 253 26.00 -9.52 -11.71
CA VAL A 253 25.60 -10.11 -13.00
C VAL A 253 25.31 -11.59 -12.83
N SER A 254 24.17 -12.05 -13.36
CA SER A 254 23.77 -13.46 -13.40
C SER A 254 23.19 -13.77 -14.78
N GLY A 255 24.00 -14.39 -15.64
CA GLY A 255 23.69 -14.57 -17.05
C GLY A 255 23.50 -13.22 -17.75
N THR A 256 22.32 -12.99 -18.32
CA THR A 256 21.94 -11.71 -18.93
C THR A 256 21.33 -10.71 -17.95
N THR A 257 21.16 -11.10 -16.69
CA THR A 257 20.48 -10.29 -15.67
C THR A 257 21.50 -9.48 -14.88
N ILE A 258 21.19 -8.20 -14.66
CA ILE A 258 21.98 -7.25 -13.89
C ILE A 258 21.12 -6.83 -12.70
N ILE A 259 21.61 -7.05 -11.49
CA ILE A 259 20.89 -6.79 -10.24
C ILE A 259 21.68 -5.79 -9.42
N GLY A 260 21.06 -4.70 -8.97
CA GLY A 260 21.72 -3.73 -8.10
C GLY A 260 22.07 -4.34 -6.75
N ALA A 261 23.31 -4.14 -6.31
CA ALA A 261 23.84 -4.72 -5.09
C ALA A 261 23.15 -4.15 -3.84
N SER A 262 22.94 -4.99 -2.83
CA SER A 262 22.37 -4.57 -1.54
C SER A 262 23.27 -3.55 -0.86
N GLY A 263 22.67 -2.51 -0.27
CA GLY A 263 23.40 -1.40 0.37
C GLY A 263 23.89 -0.32 -0.60
N SER A 264 23.77 -0.51 -1.91
CA SER A 264 23.99 0.55 -2.90
C SER A 264 22.71 1.37 -3.14
N ILE A 265 22.85 2.54 -3.76
CA ILE A 265 21.71 3.34 -4.23
C ILE A 265 20.91 2.65 -5.36
N TYR A 266 21.45 1.57 -5.94
CA TYR A 266 20.81 0.77 -6.99
C TYR A 266 20.12 -0.48 -6.42
N ALA A 267 20.13 -0.67 -5.09
CA ALA A 267 19.49 -1.82 -4.47
C ALA A 267 18.02 -1.95 -4.87
N GLY A 268 17.64 -3.14 -5.31
CA GLY A 268 16.29 -3.43 -5.81
C GLY A 268 16.08 -3.12 -7.30
N MET A 269 17.06 -2.54 -8.00
CA MET A 269 17.01 -2.44 -9.45
C MET A 269 17.37 -3.75 -10.12
N ALA A 270 16.71 -4.06 -11.24
CA ALA A 270 17.04 -5.21 -12.06
C ALA A 270 16.86 -4.88 -13.56
N PHE A 271 17.79 -5.37 -14.37
CA PHE A 271 17.78 -5.21 -15.81
C PHE A 271 18.11 -6.54 -16.48
N THR A 272 17.71 -6.69 -17.74
CA THR A 272 18.18 -7.76 -18.62
C THR A 272 18.85 -7.16 -19.84
N TYR A 273 20.01 -7.69 -20.20
CA TYR A 273 20.78 -7.28 -21.38
C TYR A 273 20.74 -8.37 -22.44
N SER A 274 20.24 -8.06 -23.63
CA SER A 274 20.11 -8.99 -24.75
C SER A 274 21.17 -8.79 -25.84
N GLY A 275 22.09 -7.83 -25.67
CA GLY A 275 23.16 -7.57 -26.63
C GLY A 275 24.39 -8.44 -26.42
N SER A 276 25.32 -8.36 -27.38
CA SER A 276 26.54 -9.15 -27.43
C SER A 276 27.81 -8.31 -27.57
N THR A 277 27.75 -7.01 -27.31
CA THR A 277 28.87 -6.08 -27.44
C THR A 277 28.97 -5.16 -26.24
N SER A 278 30.19 -4.91 -25.75
CA SER A 278 30.41 -3.94 -24.68
C SER A 278 29.93 -2.55 -25.10
N GLN A 279 29.14 -1.91 -24.24
CA GLN A 279 28.56 -0.59 -24.50
C GLN A 279 28.18 0.12 -23.21
N SER A 280 28.19 1.44 -23.25
CA SER A 280 27.64 2.30 -22.21
C SER A 280 26.17 2.61 -22.53
N ILE A 281 25.28 2.32 -21.60
CA ILE A 281 23.83 2.55 -21.75
C ILE A 281 23.37 3.53 -20.68
N THR A 282 22.86 4.67 -21.11
CA THR A 282 22.28 5.65 -20.19
C THR A 282 20.89 5.17 -19.78
N VAL A 283 20.70 5.00 -18.48
CA VAL A 283 19.43 4.72 -17.82
C VAL A 283 18.92 6.03 -17.23
N THR A 284 17.72 6.43 -17.61
CA THR A 284 17.08 7.65 -17.10
C THR A 284 15.73 7.31 -16.53
N SER A 285 15.54 7.60 -15.24
CA SER A 285 14.28 7.43 -14.53
C SER A 285 13.64 8.79 -14.33
N THR A 286 12.47 8.99 -14.92
CA THR A 286 11.65 10.18 -14.71
C THR A 286 10.53 9.82 -13.74
N SER A 287 10.38 10.60 -12.66
CA SER A 287 9.25 10.47 -11.75
C SER A 287 7.98 10.97 -12.43
N GLY A 288 6.99 10.08 -12.56
CA GLY A 288 5.63 10.47 -12.91
C GLY A 288 5.00 11.28 -11.80
N LEU A 289 3.89 11.94 -12.12
CA LEU A 289 3.20 12.81 -11.19
C LEU A 289 2.71 12.06 -9.95
N ALA A 290 2.23 10.83 -10.09
CA ALA A 290 1.79 10.03 -8.93
C ALA A 290 2.97 9.74 -7.99
N THR A 291 4.16 9.48 -8.54
CA THR A 291 5.38 9.31 -7.74
C THR A 291 5.78 10.61 -7.04
N GLN A 292 5.69 11.76 -7.71
CA GLN A 292 6.01 13.05 -7.10
C GLN A 292 5.06 13.36 -5.94
N LEU A 293 3.75 13.18 -6.14
CA LEU A 293 2.73 13.37 -5.12
C LEU A 293 2.90 12.39 -3.95
N TYR A 294 3.17 11.11 -4.24
CA TYR A 294 3.45 10.11 -3.22
C TYR A 294 4.66 10.49 -2.37
N GLN A 295 5.76 10.90 -3.00
CA GLN A 295 6.98 11.29 -2.28
C GLN A 295 6.76 12.55 -1.45
N LEU A 296 5.98 13.51 -1.96
CA LEU A 296 5.61 14.69 -1.21
C LEU A 296 4.80 14.31 0.04
N ALA A 297 3.73 13.53 -0.12
CA ALA A 297 2.90 13.05 0.98
C ALA A 297 3.72 12.25 1.99
N LYS A 298 4.63 11.38 1.51
CA LYS A 298 5.53 10.58 2.35
C LYS A 298 6.52 11.45 3.13
N ASN A 299 7.12 12.45 2.51
CA ASN A 299 8.08 13.32 3.19
C ASN A 299 7.44 14.09 4.34
N TYR A 300 6.23 14.63 4.12
CA TYR A 300 5.50 15.33 5.18
C TYR A 300 4.97 14.39 6.27
N SER A 301 4.47 13.21 5.91
CA SER A 301 3.90 12.24 6.87
C SER A 301 4.93 11.34 7.56
N SER A 302 6.19 11.38 7.13
CA SER A 302 7.24 10.56 7.74
C SER A 302 7.49 10.92 9.21
N SER A 303 8.01 9.95 9.97
CA SER A 303 8.49 10.14 11.34
C SER A 303 9.72 11.05 11.47
N SER A 304 10.16 11.70 10.38
CA SER A 304 11.30 12.61 10.34
C SER A 304 11.05 13.87 9.50
N GLY A 305 9.78 14.25 9.32
CA GLY A 305 9.38 15.39 8.49
C GLY A 305 9.04 16.68 9.26
N ALA A 306 8.57 17.69 8.51
CA ALA A 306 8.12 18.97 9.05
C ALA A 306 6.93 18.81 10.02
N LEU A 307 5.99 17.90 9.74
CA LEU A 307 4.88 17.60 10.65
C LEU A 307 5.38 17.01 11.97
N GLN A 308 6.28 16.04 11.90
CA GLN A 308 6.87 15.46 13.11
C GLN A 308 7.64 16.50 13.92
N THR A 309 8.38 17.39 13.25
CA THR A 309 9.11 18.49 13.89
C THR A 309 8.14 19.43 14.63
N LEU A 310 7.03 19.79 14.00
CA LEU A 310 5.99 20.61 14.63
C LEU A 310 5.37 19.90 15.84
N ILE A 311 5.02 18.61 15.71
CA ILE A 311 4.50 17.79 16.80
C ILE A 311 5.49 17.80 17.98
N THR A 312 6.76 17.50 17.73
CA THR A 312 7.79 17.48 18.77
C THR A 312 7.93 18.84 19.46
N ASN A 313 7.96 19.94 18.70
CA ASN A 313 8.06 21.28 19.28
C ASN A 313 6.85 21.63 20.15
N LEU A 314 5.64 21.24 19.73
CA LEU A 314 4.42 21.45 20.50
C LEU A 314 4.41 20.60 21.78
N THR A 315 4.81 19.33 21.70
CA THR A 315 4.94 18.45 22.87
C THR A 315 5.96 18.99 23.87
N THR A 316 7.14 19.40 23.43
CA THR A 316 8.14 20.00 24.31
C THR A 316 7.63 21.28 24.98
N ARG A 317 6.88 22.10 24.25
CA ARG A 317 6.27 23.31 24.83
C ARG A 317 5.21 22.97 25.88
N ASP A 318 4.42 21.92 25.66
CA ASP A 318 3.44 21.43 26.63
C ASP A 318 4.13 20.94 27.91
N ASP A 319 5.19 20.14 27.76
CA ASP A 319 6.02 19.66 28.87
C ASP A 319 6.62 20.82 29.68
N ASP A 320 7.19 21.82 29.01
CA ASP A 320 7.74 23.03 29.65
C ASP A 320 6.69 23.83 30.42
N LEU A 321 5.46 23.90 29.89
CA LEU A 321 4.35 24.58 30.56
C LEU A 321 3.85 23.79 31.77
N GLN A 322 3.78 22.47 31.66
CA GLN A 322 3.41 21.60 32.78
C GLN A 322 4.44 21.70 33.91
N GLN A 323 5.73 21.72 33.60
CA GLN A 323 6.77 21.93 34.61
C GLN A 323 6.63 23.28 35.33
N LYS A 324 6.29 24.35 34.60
CA LYS A 324 6.03 25.66 35.23
C LYS A 324 4.81 25.63 36.15
N VAL A 325 3.75 24.93 35.77
CA VAL A 325 2.57 24.74 36.63
C VAL A 325 2.97 24.02 37.92
N ASP A 326 3.76 22.97 37.81
CA ASP A 326 4.23 22.18 38.95
C ASP A 326 5.14 23.00 39.89
N ASP A 327 6.06 23.78 39.32
CA ASP A 327 6.95 24.67 40.07
C ASP A 327 6.16 25.74 40.84
N ILE A 328 5.15 26.35 40.20
CA ILE A 328 4.28 27.35 40.83
C ILE A 328 3.49 26.71 41.98
N ASN A 329 2.92 25.52 41.78
CA ASN A 329 2.17 24.82 42.81
C ASN A 329 3.05 24.44 44.00
N SER A 330 4.28 23.99 43.74
CA SER A 330 5.28 23.66 44.76
C SER A 330 5.68 24.90 45.58
N ALA A 331 5.95 26.03 44.91
CA ALA A 331 6.26 27.29 45.56
C ALA A 331 5.09 27.82 46.42
N ALA A 332 3.86 27.73 45.91
CA ALA A 332 2.66 28.11 46.64
C ALA A 332 2.44 27.26 47.90
N SER A 333 2.65 25.93 47.80
CA SER A 333 2.58 25.02 48.95
C SER A 333 3.65 25.33 50.00
N THR A 334 4.87 25.63 49.56
CA THR A 334 5.97 26.05 50.45
C THR A 334 5.63 27.34 51.19
N LEU A 335 5.13 28.35 50.47
CA LEU A 335 4.71 29.62 51.07
C LEU A 335 3.57 29.42 52.09
N GLN A 336 2.58 28.58 51.76
CA GLN A 336 1.50 28.23 52.68
C GLN A 336 2.04 27.64 53.99
N SER A 337 2.97 26.68 53.90
CA SER A 337 3.61 26.05 55.06
C SER A 337 4.41 27.06 55.91
N GLN A 338 5.14 27.96 55.26
CA GLN A 338 5.87 29.04 55.93
C GLN A 338 4.92 29.99 56.68
N LEU A 339 3.83 30.41 56.03
CA LEU A 339 2.82 31.26 56.65
C LEU A 339 2.16 30.56 57.84
N GLN A 340 1.76 29.29 57.71
CA GLN A 340 1.21 28.50 58.82
C GLN A 340 2.18 28.45 60.02
N THR A 341 3.46 28.21 59.75
CA THR A 341 4.51 28.21 60.79
C THR A 341 4.66 29.59 61.44
N GLN A 342 4.66 30.66 60.64
CA GLN A 342 4.75 32.03 61.12
C GLN A 342 3.54 32.39 62.01
N TYR A 343 2.32 32.03 61.61
CA TYR A 343 1.11 32.25 62.40
C TYR A 343 1.12 31.46 63.70
N ALA A 344 1.58 30.20 63.69
CA ALA A 344 1.73 29.42 64.92
C ALA A 344 2.72 30.06 65.90
N LYS A 345 3.85 30.62 65.41
CA LYS A 345 4.79 31.37 66.24
C LYS A 345 4.17 32.64 66.82
N TYR A 346 3.40 33.39 66.02
CA TYR A 346 2.68 34.57 66.52
C TYR A 346 1.66 34.21 67.60
N GLN A 347 0.91 33.12 67.42
CA GLN A 347 -0.04 32.63 68.41
C GLN A 347 0.64 32.30 69.74
N ALA A 348 1.74 31.54 69.71
CA ALA A 348 2.52 31.21 70.91
C ALA A 348 3.08 32.46 71.62
N ALA A 349 3.56 33.45 70.86
CA ALA A 349 4.05 34.70 71.42
C ALA A 349 2.92 35.53 72.09
N ILE A 350 1.75 35.60 71.46
CA ILE A 350 0.55 36.25 72.03
C ILE A 350 0.13 35.56 73.32
N GLU A 351 0.11 34.23 73.35
CA GLU A 351 -0.22 33.46 74.56
C GLU A 351 0.79 33.72 75.70
N SER A 352 2.09 33.74 75.40
CA SER A 352 3.14 34.09 76.37
C SER A 352 2.98 35.52 76.91
N ALA A 353 2.68 36.49 76.04
CA ALA A 353 2.43 37.87 76.44
C ALA A 353 1.18 37.98 77.32
N ASN A 354 0.10 37.26 77.00
CA ASN A 354 -1.12 37.22 77.81
C ASN A 354 -0.89 36.58 79.19
N SER A 355 -0.10 35.52 79.25
CA SER A 355 0.32 34.89 80.51
C SER A 355 1.12 35.88 81.38
N THR A 356 2.10 36.56 80.76
CA THR A 356 2.90 37.61 81.43
C THR A 356 2.01 38.75 81.93
N LEU A 357 1.07 39.23 81.11
CA LEU A 357 0.10 40.25 81.50
C LEU A 357 -0.75 39.81 82.70
N THR A 358 -1.18 38.54 82.70
CA THR A 358 -1.96 37.96 83.80
C THR A 358 -1.14 37.90 85.09
N TYR A 359 0.12 37.47 85.00
CA TYR A 359 1.06 37.46 86.12
C TYR A 359 1.30 38.87 86.68
N LEU A 360 1.57 39.85 85.81
CA LEU A 360 1.76 41.25 86.20
C LEU A 360 0.51 41.83 86.88
N LYS A 361 -0.69 41.53 86.36
CA LYS A 361 -1.95 41.93 87.00
C LYS A 361 -2.11 41.31 88.40
N ALA A 362 -1.78 40.04 88.57
CA ALA A 362 -1.82 39.38 89.88
C ALA A 362 -0.83 40.01 90.87
N LEU A 363 0.39 40.31 90.42
CA LEU A 363 1.43 40.94 91.22
C LEU A 363 1.04 42.36 91.65
N LEU A 364 0.48 43.15 90.73
CA LEU A 364 -0.06 44.48 91.01
C LEU A 364 -1.17 44.40 92.08
N ASN A 365 -2.13 43.47 91.93
CA ASN A 365 -3.23 43.29 92.88
C ASN A 365 -2.76 42.77 94.26
N SER A 366 -1.65 42.03 94.32
CA SER A 366 -1.05 41.62 95.60
C SER A 366 -0.29 42.74 96.31
N SER A 367 0.16 43.75 95.56
CA SER A 367 0.92 44.89 96.08
C SER A 367 0.03 46.06 96.53
N SER A 368 -1.27 46.00 96.26
CA SER A 368 -2.27 47.00 96.62
C SER A 368 -3.21 46.58 97.77
N ASN A 369 -2.85 45.53 98.52
CA ASN A 369 -3.35 45.21 99.87
C ASN A 369 -2.28 45.49 100.92
#